data_AF-A0A6M1SR14-F1
#
_entry.id   AF-A0A6M1SR14-F1
#
_cell.length_a   1.000
_cell.length_b   1.000
_cell.length_c   1.000
_cell.angle_alpha   90.00
_cell.angle_beta   90.00
_cell.angle_gamma   90.00
#
_symmetry.space_group_name_H-M   'P 1'
#
loop_
_entity.id
_entity.type
_entity.pdbx_description
1 polymer ?
#
loop_
_entity_poly.entity_id
_entity_poly.type
_entity_poly.pdbx_seq_one_letter_code
_entity_poly.pdbx_strand_id
1 'polypeptide(L)'
;MRGFEAPQLPVEALMAGAGAMEELEAAPTSALTYIKIGLGPEAFKPSSFALPEDMDVMALADEVGRRMQGHIELFLMRDTPMPARLMPLKTQRFSGAYDHLARVPEWTLVDGEEEP
;
A
#
# COMPACT_ATOMS: atom_id res chain seq x y z
N MET A 1 -5.85 7.50 -4.38
CA MET A 1 -5.13 7.66 -3.08
C MET A 1 -4.08 8.75 -3.23
N ARG A 2 -3.63 9.36 -2.13
CA ARG A 2 -2.51 10.33 -2.12
C ARG A 2 -1.48 9.88 -1.09
N GLY A 3 -0.19 10.02 -1.39
CA GLY A 3 0.90 9.71 -0.45
C GLY A 3 0.82 8.29 0.16
N PHE A 4 1.02 8.20 1.47
CA PHE A 4 1.22 6.95 2.24
C PHE A 4 0.08 5.92 2.20
N GLU A 5 -1.09 6.28 1.66
CA GLU A 5 -2.23 5.35 1.52
C GLU A 5 -2.07 4.36 0.36
N ALA A 6 -1.11 4.60 -0.57
CA ALA A 6 -0.78 3.70 -1.68
C ALA A 6 0.71 3.32 -1.64
N PRO A 7 1.15 2.50 -0.67
CA PRO A 7 2.58 2.29 -0.39
C PRO A 7 3.31 1.41 -1.40
N GLN A 8 2.60 0.70 -2.29
CA GLN A 8 3.21 -0.27 -3.22
C GLN A 8 4.33 0.35 -4.08
N LEU A 9 4.03 1.38 -4.88
CA LEU A 9 5.02 1.99 -5.77
C LEU A 9 6.22 2.61 -5.00
N PRO A 10 6.04 3.30 -3.86
CA PRO A 10 7.17 3.69 -3.00
C PRO A 10 7.99 2.53 -2.42
N VAL A 11 7.39 1.38 -2.09
CA VAL A 11 8.13 0.18 -1.66
C VAL A 11 8.92 -0.43 -2.81
N GLU A 12 8.36 -0.46 -4.03
CA GLU A 12 9.09 -0.88 -5.23
C GLU A 12 10.29 0.04 -5.52
N ALA A 13 10.19 1.36 -5.26
CA ALA A 13 11.33 2.28 -5.36
C ALA A 13 12.46 1.97 -4.36
N LEU A 14 12.12 1.55 -3.12
CA LEU A 14 13.12 1.04 -2.16
C LEU A 14 13.79 -0.23 -2.68
N MET A 15 13.01 -1.15 -3.25
CA MET A 15 13.53 -2.41 -3.79
C MET A 15 14.50 -2.17 -4.95
N ALA A 16 14.18 -1.24 -5.86
CA ALA A 16 15.08 -0.83 -6.94
C ALA A 16 16.38 -0.21 -6.39
N GLY A 17 16.28 0.69 -5.41
CA GLY A 17 17.46 1.29 -4.75
C GLY A 17 18.33 0.29 -3.98
N ALA A 18 17.72 -0.79 -3.47
CA ALA A 18 18.40 -1.86 -2.74
C ALA A 18 18.96 -2.99 -3.64
N GLY A 19 18.72 -2.96 -4.96
CA GLY A 19 19.08 -4.06 -5.85
C GLY A 19 18.29 -5.35 -5.58
N ALA A 20 17.06 -5.23 -5.08
CA ALA A 20 16.17 -6.34 -4.73
C ALA A 20 15.25 -6.77 -5.90
N MET A 21 15.50 -6.25 -7.11
CA MET A 21 14.83 -6.67 -8.34
C MET A 21 15.77 -7.57 -9.14
N GLU A 22 15.27 -8.75 -9.55
CA GLU A 22 16.02 -9.67 -10.39
C GLU A 22 16.38 -9.03 -11.74
N GLU A 23 17.55 -9.37 -12.29
CA GLU A 23 18.11 -8.83 -13.54
C GLU A 23 18.36 -7.29 -13.58
N LEU A 24 18.20 -6.55 -12.48
CA LEU A 24 18.43 -5.11 -12.42
C LEU A 24 19.54 -4.72 -11.42
N GLU A 25 20.43 -3.81 -11.84
CA GLU A 25 21.39 -3.17 -10.94
C GLU A 25 20.69 -2.19 -10.00
N ALA A 26 21.24 -2.03 -8.79
CA ALA A 26 20.70 -1.10 -7.79
C ALA A 26 20.76 0.36 -8.27
N ALA A 27 19.60 1.03 -8.34
CA ALA A 27 19.48 2.38 -8.87
C ALA A 27 18.37 3.20 -8.20
N PRO A 28 18.53 4.53 -8.04
CA PRO A 28 17.46 5.39 -7.53
C PRO A 28 16.32 5.49 -8.55
N THR A 29 15.08 5.40 -8.08
CA THR A 29 13.89 5.53 -8.92
C THR A 29 13.57 7.00 -9.18
N SER A 30 13.49 7.38 -10.47
CA SER A 30 13.27 8.77 -10.89
C SER A 30 11.79 9.15 -11.05
N ALA A 31 10.90 8.18 -11.25
CA ALA A 31 9.47 8.39 -11.42
C ALA A 31 8.67 7.15 -11.02
N LEU A 32 7.45 7.37 -10.53
CA LEU A 32 6.47 6.33 -10.24
C LEU A 32 5.23 6.57 -11.12
N THR A 33 4.79 5.54 -11.85
CA THR A 33 3.75 5.67 -12.89
C THR A 33 2.72 4.56 -12.73
N TYR A 34 1.44 4.94 -12.66
CA TYR A 34 0.32 4.02 -12.83
C TYR A 34 -0.02 3.90 -14.32
N ILE A 35 -0.23 2.68 -14.81
CA ILE A 35 -0.71 2.43 -16.17
C ILE A 35 -2.11 1.84 -16.06
N LYS A 36 -3.13 2.55 -16.54
CA LYS A 36 -4.51 2.04 -16.53
C LYS A 36 -4.69 1.02 -17.65
N ILE A 37 -4.82 -0.25 -17.30
CA ILE A 37 -5.24 -1.31 -18.23
C ILE A 37 -6.77 -1.39 -18.23
N GLY A 38 -7.39 -1.50 -19.39
CA GLY A 38 -8.85 -1.59 -19.53
C GLY A 38 -9.29 -1.79 -20.98
N LEU A 39 -10.58 -2.06 -21.19
CA LEU A 39 -11.19 -2.22 -22.51
C LEU A 39 -11.66 -0.86 -23.04
N GLY A 40 -11.16 -0.43 -24.20
CA GLY A 40 -11.55 0.81 -24.87
C GLY A 40 -10.37 1.65 -25.39
N PRO A 41 -10.63 2.81 -26.00
CA PRO A 41 -9.60 3.64 -26.65
C PRO A 41 -8.61 4.30 -25.68
N GLU A 42 -8.92 4.34 -24.37
CA GLU A 42 -8.07 4.91 -23.31
C GLU A 42 -7.30 3.81 -22.54
N ALA A 43 -7.12 2.63 -23.14
CA ALA A 43 -6.26 1.58 -22.62
C ALA A 43 -4.79 2.03 -22.57
N PHE A 44 -4.07 1.62 -21.52
CA PHE A 44 -2.65 1.92 -21.28
C PHE A 44 -2.31 3.39 -21.03
N LYS A 45 -3.29 4.21 -20.62
CA LYS A 45 -3.03 5.61 -20.23
C LYS A 45 -2.12 5.68 -18.98
N PRO A 46 -0.95 6.31 -19.06
CA PRO A 46 -0.10 6.52 -17.88
C PRO A 46 -0.61 7.71 -17.05
N SER A 47 -0.41 7.63 -15.73
CA SER A 47 -0.54 8.76 -14.81
C SER A 47 0.56 8.72 -13.77
N SER A 48 1.18 9.89 -13.52
CA SER A 48 2.21 10.03 -12.49
C SER A 48 1.63 9.78 -11.10
N PHE A 49 2.41 9.14 -10.23
CA PHE A 49 2.12 9.06 -8.81
C PHE A 49 2.06 10.47 -8.19
N ALA A 50 1.09 10.70 -7.29
CA ALA A 50 0.93 11.97 -6.59
C ALA A 50 1.87 12.07 -5.38
N LEU A 51 3.03 12.70 -5.58
CA LEU A 51 3.99 13.04 -4.53
C LEU A 51 3.43 14.14 -3.59
N PRO A 52 3.83 14.17 -2.31
CA PRO A 52 3.72 15.35 -1.45
C PRO A 52 4.51 16.54 -2.02
N GLU A 53 4.08 17.77 -1.73
CA GLU A 53 4.71 19.00 -2.26
C GLU A 53 6.19 19.14 -1.86
N ASP A 54 6.54 18.68 -0.65
CA ASP A 54 7.89 18.79 -0.06
C ASP A 54 8.74 17.50 -0.18
N MET A 55 8.40 16.56 -1.07
CA MET A 55 9.12 15.27 -1.19
C MET A 55 9.36 14.86 -2.64
N ASP A 56 10.60 14.45 -2.95
CA ASP A 56 10.89 13.68 -4.16
C ASP A 56 10.54 12.18 -4.00
N VAL A 57 10.74 11.40 -5.08
CA VAL A 57 10.41 9.97 -5.12
C VAL A 57 11.17 9.16 -4.08
N MET A 58 12.47 9.43 -3.89
CA MET A 58 13.31 8.65 -2.98
C MET A 58 13.09 9.08 -1.53
N ALA A 59 12.90 10.38 -1.27
CA ALA A 59 12.50 10.88 0.05
C ALA A 59 11.14 10.28 0.52
N LEU A 60 10.18 10.13 -0.41
CA LEU A 60 8.93 9.43 -0.12
C LEU A 60 9.15 7.93 0.12
N ALA A 61 9.98 7.28 -0.69
CA ALA A 61 10.32 5.87 -0.55
C ALA A 61 10.95 5.59 0.82
N ASP A 62 11.95 6.37 1.22
CA ASP A 62 12.63 6.25 2.53
C ASP A 62 11.67 6.43 3.71
N GLU A 63 10.77 7.42 3.66
CA GLU A 63 9.78 7.64 4.72
C GLU A 63 8.72 6.52 4.76
N VAL A 64 8.32 5.95 3.61
CA VAL A 64 7.49 4.73 3.56
C VAL A 64 8.23 3.55 4.17
N GLY A 65 9.51 3.36 3.84
CA GLY A 65 10.37 2.30 4.37
C GLY A 65 10.53 2.38 5.88
N ARG A 66 10.79 3.58 6.40
CA ARG A 66 10.89 3.84 7.85
C ARG A 66 9.58 3.53 8.58
N ARG A 67 8.43 3.91 7.99
CA ARG A 67 7.10 3.59 8.56
C ARG A 67 6.81 2.08 8.53
N MET A 68 7.11 1.42 7.43
CA MET A 68 6.94 -0.03 7.27
C MET A 68 7.80 -0.79 8.29
N GLN A 69 9.08 -0.45 8.43
CA GLN A 69 9.98 -1.05 9.42
C GLN A 69 9.49 -0.84 10.85
N GLY A 70 9.01 0.36 11.19
CA GLY A 70 8.41 0.63 12.51
C GLY A 70 7.15 -0.21 12.78
N HIS A 71 6.37 -0.52 11.74
CA HIS A 71 5.21 -1.40 11.83
C HIS A 71 5.61 -2.86 12.05
N ILE A 72 6.63 -3.33 11.31
CA ILE A 72 7.22 -4.66 11.45
C ILE A 72 7.80 -4.84 12.85
N GLU A 73 8.59 -3.87 13.34
CA GLU A 73 9.16 -3.88 14.68
C GLU A 73 8.06 -3.92 15.76
N LEU A 74 7.01 -3.10 15.62
CA LEU A 74 5.90 -3.06 16.58
C LEU A 74 5.18 -4.41 16.70
N PHE A 75 4.84 -5.06 15.59
CA PHE A 75 3.98 -6.26 15.61
C PHE A 75 4.72 -7.59 15.60
N LEU A 76 5.96 -7.67 15.10
CA LEU A 76 6.73 -8.91 15.07
C LEU A 76 7.79 -9.01 16.18
N MET A 77 8.26 -7.87 16.71
CA MET A 77 9.40 -7.83 17.66
C MET A 77 9.03 -7.36 19.07
N ARG A 78 7.76 -7.03 19.32
CA ARG A 78 7.23 -6.66 20.65
C ARG A 78 6.00 -7.50 20.97
N ASP A 79 5.65 -7.57 22.25
CA ASP A 79 4.41 -8.17 22.75
C ASP A 79 3.21 -7.22 22.49
N THR A 80 2.94 -6.95 21.20
CA THR A 80 1.84 -6.09 20.74
C THR A 80 0.89 -6.93 19.89
N PRO A 81 -0.36 -7.16 20.33
CA PRO A 81 -1.33 -7.90 19.52
C PRO A 81 -1.66 -7.12 18.25
N MET A 82 -1.55 -7.77 17.09
CA MET A 82 -1.95 -7.18 15.82
C MET A 82 -3.50 -7.10 15.73
N PRO A 83 -4.11 -5.91 15.65
CA PRO A 83 -5.56 -5.79 15.51
C PRO A 83 -5.99 -6.17 14.08
N ALA A 84 -7.14 -6.81 13.95
CA ALA A 84 -7.69 -7.24 12.64
C ALA A 84 -8.00 -6.08 11.68
N ARG A 85 -8.05 -4.83 12.18
CA ARG A 85 -8.17 -3.60 11.37
C ARG A 85 -7.27 -2.52 11.96
N LEU A 86 -6.37 -1.98 11.13
CA LEU A 86 -5.42 -0.92 11.52
C LEU A 86 -5.97 0.49 11.30
N MET A 87 -6.82 0.69 10.29
CA MET A 87 -7.41 2.00 9.98
C MET A 87 -8.86 2.08 10.51
N PRO A 88 -9.21 3.12 11.29
CA PRO A 88 -10.59 3.31 11.72
C PRO A 88 -11.48 3.72 10.54
N LEU A 89 -12.53 2.94 10.26
CA LEU A 89 -13.56 3.31 9.30
C LEU A 89 -14.33 4.52 9.82
N LYS A 90 -14.38 5.63 9.04
CA LYS A 90 -15.03 6.90 9.43
C LYS A 90 -16.49 6.77 9.88
N THR A 91 -17.16 5.67 9.54
CA THR A 91 -18.58 5.39 9.82
C THR A 91 -18.81 4.40 10.96
N GLN A 92 -17.78 3.72 11.47
CA GLN A 92 -17.93 2.70 12.51
C GLN A 92 -18.15 3.35 13.88
N ARG A 93 -19.18 2.91 14.62
CA ARG A 93 -19.55 3.52 15.92
C ARG A 93 -19.16 2.73 17.17
N PHE A 94 -18.98 1.40 17.10
CA PHE A 94 -18.52 0.57 18.24
C PHE A 94 -17.66 -0.63 17.76
N SER A 95 -16.89 -1.23 18.67
CA SER A 95 -15.99 -2.39 18.45
C SER A 95 -16.15 -3.46 19.55
N GLY A 96 -15.73 -4.69 19.28
CA GLY A 96 -15.94 -5.86 20.15
C GLY A 96 -14.73 -6.29 20.98
N ALA A 97 -14.98 -6.85 22.18
CA ALA A 97 -13.95 -7.21 23.17
C ALA A 97 -13.00 -8.37 22.78
N TYR A 98 -13.28 -9.09 21.69
CA TYR A 98 -12.31 -9.89 20.92
C TYR A 98 -12.53 -9.74 19.39
N ASP A 99 -13.37 -8.78 19.00
CA ASP A 99 -13.90 -8.44 17.66
C ASP A 99 -14.38 -9.53 16.65
N HIS A 100 -14.89 -10.73 16.96
CA HIS A 100 -14.98 -11.56 18.17
C HIS A 100 -14.41 -12.94 17.81
N LEU A 101 -13.09 -13.11 17.97
CA LEU A 101 -12.26 -14.11 17.30
C LEU A 101 -12.27 -13.98 15.75
N ALA A 102 -12.33 -12.72 15.31
CA ALA A 102 -12.14 -12.18 13.96
C ALA A 102 -12.10 -13.19 12.79
N ARG A 103 -13.17 -13.22 11.99
CA ARG A 103 -13.13 -13.77 10.62
C ARG A 103 -13.11 -12.73 9.51
N VAL A 104 -13.27 -11.43 9.82
CA VAL A 104 -13.40 -10.34 8.81
C VAL A 104 -14.44 -10.75 7.72
N PRO A 105 -15.59 -11.32 8.11
CA PRO A 105 -16.04 -12.64 7.63
C PRO A 105 -16.50 -12.72 6.17
N GLU A 106 -16.72 -11.56 5.56
CA GLU A 106 -17.26 -11.38 4.21
C GLU A 106 -16.40 -10.46 3.33
N TRP A 107 -15.18 -10.07 3.73
CA TRP A 107 -14.22 -9.40 2.81
C TRP A 107 -13.69 -10.37 1.73
N THR A 108 -14.24 -11.59 1.72
CA THR A 108 -14.12 -12.67 0.73
C THR A 108 -15.37 -12.86 -0.14
N LEU A 109 -16.46 -12.10 0.06
CA LEU A 109 -17.64 -12.18 -0.82
C LEU A 109 -17.50 -11.25 -2.05
N VAL A 110 -16.66 -11.73 -2.96
CA VAL A 110 -16.75 -11.63 -4.42
C VAL A 110 -16.82 -10.22 -5.04
N ASP A 111 -15.73 -9.86 -5.72
CA ASP A 111 -15.62 -8.80 -6.74
C ASP A 111 -16.47 -9.09 -8.01
N GLY A 112 -17.79 -9.24 -7.89
CA GLY A 112 -18.68 -9.30 -9.06
C GLY A 112 -19.98 -10.09 -8.90
N GLU A 113 -21.09 -9.37 -8.70
CA GLU A 113 -22.35 -9.72 -9.38
C GLU A 113 -22.48 -8.83 -10.62
N GLU A 114 -22.04 -9.36 -11.77
CA GLU A 114 -22.58 -8.92 -13.07
C GLU A 114 -23.94 -9.62 -13.25
N GLU A 115 -25.04 -8.88 -13.17
CA GLU A 115 -26.33 -9.35 -13.69
C GLU A 115 -26.43 -9.09 -15.21
N PRO A 116 -27.12 -9.97 -15.97
CA PRO A 116 -27.00 -10.09 -17.44
C PRO A 116 -27.78 -9.07 -18.28
#